data_AF-A0A2V7JQG8-F1
#
_entry.id   AF-A0A2V7JQG8-F1
#
_cell.length_a   1.000
_cell.length_b   1.000
_cell.length_c   1.000
_cell.angle_alpha   90.00
_cell.angle_beta   90.00
_cell.angle_gamma   90.00
#
_symmetry.space_group_name_H-M   'P 1'
#
loop_
_entity.id
_entity.type
_entity.pdbx_description
1 polymer ?
#
loop_
_entity_poly.entity_id
_entity_poly.type
_entity_poly.pdbx_seq_one_letter_code
_entity_poly.pdbx_strand_id
1 'polypeptide(L)'
;MDIHPPRQAVTSLQQFLRELVTITAGILIALTLDGLLSWRHHRTLVREARANILNELRENQRDLSKERQDLEKMEQDGQTLISLVHQLESNRKTPVRHFQYTFSMAELHSTSWNTASTTGALSFMPYIEVKRYTEVYDLQRAFTALQERGFAASLDVQGLATLLGRNPATLTTAELSDAERRLGIAMADVAAMEQIAEPLNRQYEELLDPRAERVTAGAGTR
;
A
#
# COMPACT_ATOMS: atom_id res chain seq x y z
N MET A 1 82.67 -21.13 5.47
CA MET A 1 81.32 -20.60 5.17
C MET A 1 80.40 -21.22 6.20
N ASP A 2 80.32 -20.60 7.37
CA ASP A 2 79.56 -21.14 8.50
C ASP A 2 78.08 -20.89 8.27
N ILE A 3 77.35 -21.97 8.04
CA ILE A 3 75.90 -22.00 7.90
C ILE A 3 75.32 -21.78 9.30
N HIS A 4 74.69 -20.63 9.53
CA HIS A 4 73.95 -20.38 10.78
C HIS A 4 72.74 -21.34 10.84
N PRO A 5 72.62 -22.20 11.86
CA PRO A 5 71.38 -22.94 12.09
C PRO A 5 70.28 -21.99 12.57
N PRO A 6 69.02 -22.20 12.16
CA PRO A 6 67.91 -21.35 12.57
C PRO A 6 67.73 -21.47 14.09
N ARG A 7 68.02 -20.37 14.79
CA ARG A 7 67.76 -20.27 16.22
C ARG A 7 66.25 -20.13 16.44
N GLN A 8 65.76 -21.04 17.28
CA GLN A 8 64.56 -20.95 18.13
C GLN A 8 63.24 -21.51 17.55
N ALA A 9 63.15 -22.84 17.55
CA ALA A 9 61.88 -23.49 17.91
C ALA A 9 61.66 -23.30 19.41
N VAL A 10 60.86 -22.31 19.81
CA VAL A 10 60.36 -22.17 21.20
C VAL A 10 58.87 -22.46 21.21
N THR A 11 58.50 -23.74 21.08
CA THR A 11 57.17 -24.20 21.47
C THR A 11 57.16 -24.46 22.98
N SER A 12 57.24 -23.38 23.78
CA SER A 12 56.80 -23.44 25.17
C SER A 12 55.29 -23.41 25.16
N LEU A 13 54.64 -24.44 25.69
CA LEU A 13 53.17 -24.56 25.75
C LEU A 13 52.53 -23.30 26.39
N GLN A 14 53.22 -22.67 27.34
CA GLN A 14 52.78 -21.44 27.99
C GLN A 14 52.78 -20.22 27.04
N GLN A 15 53.76 -20.13 26.13
CA GLN A 15 53.83 -19.05 25.15
C GLN A 15 52.75 -19.23 24.09
N PHE A 16 52.58 -20.46 23.60
CA PHE A 16 51.50 -20.81 22.68
C PHE A 16 50.11 -20.52 23.29
N LEU A 17 49.89 -20.87 24.56
CA LEU A 17 48.63 -20.57 25.27
C LEU A 17 48.40 -19.05 25.42
N ARG A 18 49.44 -18.26 25.70
CA ARG A 18 49.32 -16.79 25.78
C ARG A 18 48.98 -16.17 24.43
N GLU A 19 49.63 -16.62 23.36
CA GLU A 19 49.34 -16.17 22.00
C GLU A 19 47.91 -16.54 21.58
N LEU A 20 47.48 -17.78 21.84
CA LEU A 20 46.12 -18.24 21.56
C LEU A 20 45.07 -17.43 22.34
N VAL A 21 45.29 -17.19 23.63
CA VAL A 21 44.38 -16.36 24.45
C VAL A 21 44.31 -14.93 23.92
N THR A 22 45.44 -14.35 23.51
CA THR A 22 45.49 -12.97 22.99
C THR A 22 44.73 -12.84 21.67
N ILE A 23 44.94 -13.79 20.74
CA ILE A 23 44.22 -13.83 19.46
C ILE A 23 42.72 -14.05 19.69
N THR A 24 42.37 -15.01 20.56
CA THR A 24 40.96 -15.31 20.90
C THR A 24 40.28 -14.11 21.55
N ALA A 25 40.96 -13.41 22.47
CA ALA A 25 40.44 -12.20 23.11
C ALA A 25 40.20 -11.09 22.08
N GLY A 26 41.12 -10.87 21.15
CA GLY A 26 40.94 -9.89 20.07
C GLY A 26 39.72 -10.20 19.19
N ILE A 27 39.55 -11.47 18.80
CA ILE A 27 38.40 -11.91 17.98
C ILE A 27 37.09 -11.76 18.77
N LEU A 28 37.05 -12.16 20.03
CA LEU A 28 35.84 -12.03 20.87
C LEU A 28 35.43 -10.57 21.07
N ILE A 29 36.40 -9.66 21.27
CA ILE A 29 36.12 -8.23 21.39
C ILE A 29 35.56 -7.68 20.07
N ALA A 30 36.15 -8.04 18.93
CA ALA A 30 35.66 -7.61 17.62
C ALA A 30 34.21 -8.07 17.36
N LEU A 31 33.91 -9.35 17.62
CA LEU A 31 32.58 -9.93 17.44
C LEU A 31 31.54 -9.33 18.39
N THR A 32 31.91 -9.06 19.65
CA THR A 32 30.98 -8.49 20.63
C THR A 32 30.66 -7.03 20.32
N LEU A 33 31.64 -6.22 19.89
CA LEU A 33 31.39 -4.85 19.44
C LEU A 33 30.50 -4.79 18.20
N ASP A 34 30.76 -5.65 17.21
CA ASP A 34 29.95 -5.74 15.99
C ASP A 34 28.51 -6.19 16.30
N GLY A 35 28.34 -7.16 17.20
CA GLY A 35 27.03 -7.60 17.70
C GLY A 35 26.23 -6.49 18.41
N LEU A 36 26.88 -5.65 19.21
CA LEU A 36 26.21 -4.53 19.88
C LEU A 36 25.81 -3.40 18.91
N LEU A 37 26.70 -3.06 17.98
CA LEU A 37 26.46 -2.03 16.97
C LEU A 37 25.33 -2.42 16.03
N SER A 38 25.36 -3.65 15.51
CA SER A 38 24.31 -4.20 14.66
C SER A 38 22.95 -4.24 15.38
N TRP A 39 22.92 -4.63 16.65
CA TRP A 39 21.68 -4.59 17.45
C TRP A 39 21.09 -3.17 17.58
N ARG A 40 21.93 -2.16 17.83
CA ARG A 40 21.47 -0.76 17.88
C ARG A 40 20.99 -0.27 16.51
N HIS A 41 21.68 -0.66 15.45
CA HIS A 41 21.31 -0.30 14.08
C HIS A 41 19.95 -0.92 13.70
N HIS A 42 19.74 -2.21 13.98
CA HIS A 42 18.45 -2.87 13.74
C HIS A 42 17.30 -2.21 14.49
N ARG A 43 17.49 -1.82 15.76
CA ARG A 43 16.46 -1.10 16.51
C ARG A 43 16.13 0.26 15.93
N THR A 44 17.15 0.97 15.43
CA THR A 44 16.97 2.28 14.79
C THR A 44 16.20 2.11 13.47
N LEU A 45 16.61 1.14 12.64
CA LEU A 45 15.97 0.79 11.39
C LEU A 45 14.50 0.40 11.57
N VAL A 46 14.18 -0.46 12.55
CA VAL A 46 12.79 -0.85 12.88
C VAL A 46 11.97 0.35 13.30
N ARG A 47 12.52 1.23 14.15
CA ARG A 47 11.81 2.41 14.64
C ARG A 47 11.51 3.40 13.52
N GLU A 48 12.46 3.65 12.63
CA GLU A 48 12.28 4.52 11.46
C GLU A 48 11.27 3.92 10.48
N ALA A 49 11.38 2.63 10.17
CA ALA A 49 10.42 1.93 9.32
C ALA A 49 9.00 1.99 9.89
N ARG A 50 8.81 1.75 11.19
CA ARG A 50 7.50 1.87 11.85
C ARG A 50 6.95 3.29 11.76
N ALA A 51 7.77 4.30 12.06
CA ALA A 51 7.34 5.69 12.00
C ALA A 51 6.89 6.10 10.59
N ASN A 52 7.66 5.69 9.57
CA ASN A 52 7.35 5.98 8.17
C ASN A 52 6.08 5.25 7.71
N ILE A 53 5.94 3.95 8.02
CA ILE A 53 4.73 3.18 7.72
C ILE A 53 3.50 3.85 8.36
N LEU A 54 3.54 4.16 9.66
CA LEU A 54 2.41 4.80 10.33
C LEU A 54 2.10 6.18 9.77
N ASN A 55 3.10 6.94 9.30
CA ASN A 55 2.85 8.22 8.63
C ASN A 55 2.16 8.01 7.27
N GLU A 56 2.65 7.09 6.45
CA GLU A 56 2.05 6.74 5.16
C GLU A 56 0.62 6.23 5.31
N LEU A 57 0.33 5.39 6.32
CA LEU A 57 -1.03 4.93 6.59
C LEU A 57 -1.98 6.08 6.97
N ARG A 58 -1.51 7.11 7.69
CA ARG A 58 -2.33 8.31 7.98
C ARG A 58 -2.65 9.12 6.73
N GLU A 59 -1.67 9.29 5.86
CA GLU A 59 -1.82 10.00 4.60
C GLU A 59 -2.80 9.25 3.69
N ASN A 60 -2.58 7.95 3.50
CA ASN A 60 -3.48 7.07 2.76
C ASN A 60 -4.91 7.07 3.30
N GLN A 61 -5.08 7.00 4.64
CA GLN A 61 -6.40 7.07 5.26
C GLN A 61 -7.12 8.39 4.95
N ARG A 62 -6.38 9.50 5.01
CA ARG A 62 -6.93 10.82 4.70
C ARG A 62 -7.38 10.90 3.25
N ASP A 63 -6.61 10.36 2.31
CA ASP A 63 -6.95 10.39 0.90
C ASP A 63 -8.08 9.42 0.55
N LEU A 64 -8.12 8.23 1.16
CA LEU A 64 -9.27 7.33 1.07
C LEU A 64 -10.55 7.98 1.60
N SER A 65 -10.47 8.73 2.70
CA SER A 65 -11.62 9.42 3.27
C SER A 65 -12.19 10.49 2.35
N LYS A 66 -11.34 11.18 1.58
CA LYS A 66 -11.79 12.12 0.53
C LYS A 66 -12.41 11.37 -0.64
N GLU A 67 -11.73 10.34 -1.13
CA GLU A 67 -12.17 9.55 -2.28
C GLU A 67 -13.54 8.92 -2.04
N ARG A 68 -13.87 8.52 -0.80
CA ARG A 68 -15.23 8.06 -0.47
C ARG A 68 -16.32 9.07 -0.80
N GLN A 69 -16.09 10.35 -0.57
CA GLN A 69 -17.06 11.40 -0.91
C GLN A 69 -17.19 11.55 -2.43
N ASP A 70 -16.08 11.38 -3.15
CA ASP A 70 -16.07 11.42 -4.61
C ASP A 70 -16.74 10.18 -5.22
N LEU A 71 -16.58 8.99 -4.61
CA LEU A 71 -17.28 7.77 -5.02
C LEU A 71 -18.81 7.91 -4.89
N GLU A 72 -19.30 8.45 -3.77
CA GLU A 72 -20.73 8.74 -3.59
C GLU A 72 -21.26 9.68 -4.68
N LYS A 73 -20.45 10.67 -5.07
CA LYS A 73 -20.79 11.58 -6.16
C LYS A 73 -20.77 10.90 -7.53
N MET A 74 -19.78 10.05 -7.81
CA MET A 74 -19.72 9.27 -9.04
C MET A 74 -20.91 8.34 -9.18
N GLU A 75 -21.36 7.73 -8.09
CA GLU A 75 -22.57 6.91 -8.06
C GLU A 75 -23.81 7.73 -8.45
N GLN A 76 -24.00 8.90 -7.82
CA GLN A 76 -25.12 9.80 -8.11
C GLN A 76 -25.12 10.32 -9.56
N ASP A 77 -23.95 10.71 -10.06
CA ASP A 77 -23.77 11.16 -11.44
C ASP A 77 -24.08 10.03 -12.43
N GLY A 78 -23.62 8.81 -12.14
CA GLY A 78 -23.90 7.63 -12.95
C GLY A 78 -25.37 7.22 -12.95
N GLN A 79 -26.04 7.23 -11.79
CA GLN A 79 -27.48 6.99 -11.68
C GLN A 79 -28.30 8.02 -12.47
N THR A 80 -27.90 9.29 -12.40
CA THR A 80 -28.49 10.37 -13.20
C THR A 80 -28.37 10.08 -14.69
N LEU A 81 -27.19 9.63 -15.14
CA LEU A 81 -26.95 9.31 -16.54
C LEU A 81 -27.73 8.10 -17.02
N ILE A 82 -27.85 7.04 -16.21
CA ILE A 82 -28.70 5.88 -16.49
C ILE A 82 -30.16 6.32 -16.65
N SER A 83 -30.65 7.18 -15.75
CA SER A 83 -32.03 7.70 -15.85
C SER A 83 -32.27 8.50 -17.13
N LEU A 84 -31.28 9.25 -17.59
CA LEU A 84 -31.34 10.00 -18.86
C LEU A 84 -31.40 9.05 -20.05
N VAL A 85 -30.58 7.98 -20.06
CA VAL A 85 -30.62 6.97 -21.12
C VAL A 85 -32.01 6.34 -21.22
N HIS A 86 -32.61 5.92 -20.10
CA HIS A 86 -33.98 5.38 -20.10
C HIS A 86 -35.04 6.37 -20.59
N GLN A 87 -34.91 7.65 -20.24
CA GLN A 87 -35.81 8.70 -20.75
C GLN A 87 -35.66 8.88 -22.26
N LEU A 88 -34.44 8.79 -22.80
CA LEU A 88 -34.16 8.86 -24.23
C LEU A 88 -34.68 7.64 -24.98
N GLU A 89 -34.62 6.45 -24.38
CA GLU A 89 -35.21 5.24 -24.94
C GLU A 89 -36.73 5.39 -25.11
N SER A 90 -37.39 5.95 -24.09
CA SER A 90 -38.84 6.16 -24.07
C SER A 90 -39.29 7.35 -24.91
N ASN A 91 -38.50 8.43 -24.93
CA ASN A 91 -38.80 9.67 -25.64
C ASN A 91 -37.51 10.32 -26.17
N ARG A 92 -37.29 10.18 -27.47
CA ARG A 92 -36.11 10.73 -28.18
C ARG A 92 -36.08 12.26 -28.26
N LYS A 93 -37.10 12.96 -27.76
CA LYS A 93 -37.14 14.43 -27.65
C LYS A 93 -36.74 14.93 -26.26
N THR A 94 -36.38 14.03 -25.34
CA THR A 94 -35.94 14.41 -24.00
C THR A 94 -34.74 15.36 -24.12
N PRO A 95 -34.80 16.55 -23.49
CA PRO A 95 -33.68 17.48 -23.50
C PRO A 95 -32.48 16.88 -22.80
N VAL A 96 -31.36 16.79 -23.51
CA VAL A 96 -30.07 16.40 -22.92
C VAL A 96 -29.46 17.65 -22.28
N ARG A 97 -29.28 17.63 -20.96
CA ARG A 97 -28.48 18.64 -20.26
C ARG A 97 -27.01 18.30 -20.40
N HIS A 98 -26.15 19.33 -20.36
CA HIS A 98 -24.71 19.10 -20.28
C HIS A 98 -24.41 18.25 -19.04
N PHE A 99 -23.72 17.14 -19.26
CA PHE A 99 -23.35 16.19 -18.23
C PHE A 99 -21.83 16.07 -18.22
N GLN A 100 -21.25 16.12 -17.02
CA GLN A 100 -19.83 15.97 -16.80
C GLN A 100 -19.61 14.88 -15.76
N TYR A 101 -19.10 13.72 -16.19
CA TYR A 101 -18.65 12.67 -15.30
C TYR A 101 -17.20 12.97 -14.90
N THR A 102 -16.96 13.21 -13.61
CA THR A 102 -15.60 13.40 -13.10
C THR A 102 -15.18 12.15 -12.36
N PHE A 103 -14.11 11.51 -12.84
CA PHE A 103 -13.48 10.40 -12.15
C PHE A 103 -12.32 10.90 -11.28
N SER A 104 -12.23 10.38 -10.06
CA SER A 104 -11.12 10.61 -9.13
C SER A 104 -10.54 9.28 -8.67
N MET A 105 -9.42 9.37 -7.97
CA MET A 105 -8.70 8.23 -7.40
C MET A 105 -8.06 8.67 -6.09
N ALA A 106 -8.09 7.80 -5.07
CA ALA A 106 -7.24 7.99 -3.92
C ALA A 106 -5.78 7.72 -4.31
N GLU A 107 -4.89 8.61 -3.89
CA GLU A 107 -3.45 8.46 -4.07
C GLU A 107 -2.86 7.65 -2.91
N LEU A 108 -3.02 6.33 -2.97
CA LEU A 108 -2.56 5.44 -1.90
C LEU A 108 -1.13 4.95 -2.15
N HIS A 109 -0.21 5.31 -1.25
CA HIS A 109 1.21 4.97 -1.38
C HIS A 109 1.59 3.69 -0.62
N SER A 110 2.65 3.01 -1.08
CA SER A 110 3.26 1.85 -0.41
C SER A 110 4.78 1.98 -0.28
N THR A 111 5.29 3.20 -0.42
CA THR A 111 6.74 3.50 -0.48
C THR A 111 7.45 3.11 0.80
N SER A 112 6.86 3.44 1.94
CA SER A 112 7.40 3.16 3.28
C SER A 112 7.43 1.66 3.53
N TRP A 113 6.37 0.95 3.16
CA TRP A 113 6.31 -0.51 3.22
C TRP A 113 7.37 -1.19 2.34
N ASN A 114 7.45 -0.79 1.08
CA ASN A 114 8.41 -1.34 0.13
C ASN A 114 9.86 -1.06 0.57
N THR A 115 10.12 0.12 1.12
CA THR A 115 11.44 0.50 1.66
C THR A 115 11.78 -0.36 2.89
N ALA A 116 10.84 -0.53 3.82
CA ALA A 116 11.03 -1.39 5.00
C ALA A 116 11.32 -2.84 4.61
N SER A 117 10.63 -3.36 3.58
CA SER A 117 10.89 -4.69 3.03
C SER A 117 12.27 -4.78 2.39
N THR A 118 12.62 -3.83 1.52
CA THR A 118 13.87 -3.82 0.75
C THR A 118 15.11 -3.65 1.64
N THR A 119 15.01 -2.83 2.68
CA THR A 119 16.09 -2.59 3.66
C THR A 119 16.21 -3.72 4.70
N GLY A 120 15.31 -4.70 4.68
CA GLY A 120 15.29 -5.80 5.64
C GLY A 120 14.74 -5.43 7.03
N ALA A 121 14.21 -4.22 7.22
CA ALA A 121 13.66 -3.76 8.51
C ALA A 121 12.58 -4.70 9.05
N LEU A 122 11.74 -5.24 8.16
CA LEU A 122 10.64 -6.15 8.53
C LEU A 122 11.14 -7.45 9.20
N SER A 123 12.35 -7.92 8.86
CA SER A 123 12.92 -9.15 9.45
C SER A 123 13.24 -9.03 10.94
N PHE A 124 13.38 -7.80 11.42
CA PHE A 124 13.65 -7.47 12.83
C PHE A 124 12.40 -7.04 13.60
N MET A 125 11.23 -7.00 12.94
CA MET A 125 9.95 -6.68 13.56
C MET A 125 9.25 -7.94 14.10
N PRO A 126 8.41 -7.82 15.14
CA PRO A 126 7.54 -8.91 15.57
C PRO A 126 6.63 -9.38 14.42
N TYR A 127 6.53 -10.69 14.23
CA TYR A 127 5.74 -11.27 13.14
C TYR A 127 4.28 -10.79 13.10
N ILE A 128 3.63 -10.68 14.28
CA ILE A 128 2.24 -10.20 14.38
C ILE A 128 2.09 -8.76 13.87
N GLU A 129 3.10 -7.92 14.08
CA GLU A 129 3.12 -6.54 13.59
C GLU A 129 3.25 -6.52 12.06
N VAL A 130 4.21 -7.26 11.51
CA VAL A 130 4.42 -7.40 10.06
C VAL A 130 3.18 -7.95 9.36
N LYS A 131 2.53 -8.95 9.97
CA LYS A 131 1.29 -9.54 9.44
C LYS A 131 0.18 -8.50 9.32
N ARG A 132 -0.04 -7.68 10.36
CA ARG A 132 -1.05 -6.62 10.35
C ARG A 132 -0.78 -5.56 9.28
N TYR A 133 0.48 -5.14 9.11
CA TYR A 133 0.84 -4.24 8.01
C TYR A 133 0.61 -4.89 6.64
N THR A 134 0.95 -6.17 6.49
CA THR A 134 0.73 -6.90 5.23
C THR A 134 -0.75 -6.93 4.87
N GLU A 135 -1.62 -7.25 5.82
CA GLU A 135 -3.08 -7.31 5.62
C GLU A 135 -3.65 -5.98 5.10
N VAL A 136 -3.23 -4.84 5.65
CA VAL A 136 -3.72 -3.52 5.19
C VAL A 136 -3.19 -3.16 3.81
N TYR A 137 -1.92 -3.43 3.51
CA TYR A 137 -1.36 -3.15 2.18
C TYR A 137 -1.90 -4.09 1.10
N ASP A 138 -2.27 -5.32 1.45
CA ASP A 138 -2.95 -6.26 0.54
C ASP A 138 -4.34 -5.73 0.15
N LEU A 139 -5.11 -5.27 1.13
CA LEU A 139 -6.43 -4.70 0.90
C LEU A 139 -6.34 -3.36 0.12
N GLN A 140 -5.36 -2.52 0.46
CA GLN A 140 -5.05 -1.30 -0.28
C GLN A 140 -4.77 -1.60 -1.76
N ARG A 141 -3.94 -2.61 -2.04
CA ARG A 141 -3.63 -3.02 -3.41
C ARG A 141 -4.86 -3.52 -4.16
N ALA A 142 -5.77 -4.24 -3.50
CA ALA A 142 -7.04 -4.64 -4.10
C ALA A 142 -7.90 -3.41 -4.46
N PHE A 143 -7.96 -2.41 -3.58
CA PHE A 143 -8.66 -1.15 -3.84
C PHE A 143 -8.03 -0.37 -5.00
N THR A 144 -6.70 -0.22 -5.04
CA THR A 144 -6.00 0.45 -6.14
C THR A 144 -6.24 -0.26 -7.47
N ALA A 145 -6.25 -1.59 -7.50
CA ALA A 145 -6.58 -2.34 -8.72
C ALA A 145 -8.01 -2.08 -9.21
N LEU A 146 -8.97 -1.88 -8.29
CA LEU A 146 -10.32 -1.46 -8.65
C LEU A 146 -10.36 -0.02 -9.19
N GLN A 147 -9.59 0.91 -8.62
CA GLN A 147 -9.47 2.27 -9.17
C GLN A 147 -8.93 2.25 -10.60
N GLU A 148 -7.90 1.46 -10.88
CA GLU A 148 -7.33 1.32 -12.23
C GLU A 148 -8.37 0.78 -13.23
N ARG A 149 -9.17 -0.20 -12.81
CA ARG A 149 -10.28 -0.71 -13.62
C ARG A 149 -11.38 0.33 -13.82
N GLY A 150 -11.79 1.00 -12.75
CA GLY A 150 -12.80 2.06 -12.77
C GLY A 150 -12.37 3.25 -13.64
N PHE A 151 -11.07 3.57 -13.67
CA PHE A 151 -10.53 4.60 -14.56
C PHE A 151 -10.78 4.22 -16.02
N ALA A 152 -10.49 2.98 -16.42
CA ALA A 152 -10.75 2.51 -17.77
C ALA A 152 -12.25 2.57 -18.12
N ALA A 153 -13.14 2.14 -17.20
CA ALA A 153 -14.59 2.24 -17.39
C ALA A 153 -15.07 3.70 -17.45
N SER A 154 -14.42 4.63 -16.73
CA SER A 154 -14.76 6.05 -16.78
C SER A 154 -14.52 6.68 -18.15
N LEU A 155 -13.53 6.19 -18.91
CA LEU A 155 -13.27 6.65 -20.28
C LEU A 155 -14.42 6.28 -21.21
N ASP A 156 -15.03 5.11 -21.02
CA ASP A 156 -16.25 4.70 -21.73
C ASP A 156 -17.42 5.64 -21.41
N VAL A 157 -17.60 6.00 -20.14
CA VAL A 157 -18.63 6.96 -19.70
C VAL A 157 -18.39 8.35 -20.29
N GLN A 158 -17.14 8.82 -20.33
CA GLN A 158 -16.79 10.08 -20.99
C GLN A 158 -17.10 10.05 -22.49
N GLY A 159 -16.92 8.90 -23.16
CA GLY A 159 -17.33 8.69 -24.54
C GLY A 159 -18.83 8.94 -24.77
N LEU A 160 -19.68 8.68 -23.77
CA LEU A 160 -21.12 8.96 -23.84
C LEU A 160 -21.44 10.44 -23.93
N ALA A 161 -20.61 11.34 -23.41
CA ALA A 161 -20.81 12.78 -23.59
C ALA A 161 -20.78 13.17 -25.08
N THR A 162 -19.95 12.49 -25.89
CA THR A 162 -19.89 12.69 -27.35
C THR A 162 -21.16 12.15 -28.02
N LEU A 163 -21.65 10.98 -27.57
CA LEU A 163 -22.91 10.41 -28.04
C LEU A 163 -24.09 11.35 -27.73
N LEU A 164 -24.18 11.82 -26.49
CA LEU A 164 -25.26 12.66 -25.98
C LEU A 164 -25.18 14.11 -26.48
N GLY A 165 -24.03 14.55 -26.98
CA GLY A 165 -23.89 15.82 -27.70
C GLY A 165 -24.54 15.84 -29.09
N ARG A 166 -24.90 14.68 -29.64
CA ARG A 166 -25.64 14.58 -30.92
C ARG A 166 -27.12 14.92 -30.70
N ASN A 167 -27.82 15.20 -31.80
CA ASN A 167 -29.27 15.35 -31.75
C ASN A 167 -29.91 14.05 -31.20
N PRO A 168 -30.60 14.10 -30.05
CA PRO A 168 -31.17 12.90 -29.41
C PRO A 168 -32.15 12.13 -30.30
N ALA A 169 -32.82 12.81 -31.22
CA ALA A 169 -33.72 12.20 -32.21
C ALA A 169 -33.00 11.28 -33.21
N THR A 170 -31.67 11.38 -33.33
CA THR A 170 -30.84 10.58 -34.25
C THR A 170 -30.18 9.38 -33.58
N LEU A 171 -30.31 9.25 -32.26
CA LEU A 171 -29.75 8.12 -31.52
C LEU A 171 -30.60 6.87 -31.78
N THR A 172 -29.96 5.78 -32.13
CA THR A 172 -30.58 4.47 -32.31
C THR A 172 -30.85 3.78 -30.97
N THR A 173 -31.70 2.75 -30.97
CA THR A 173 -31.89 1.90 -29.79
C THR A 173 -30.63 1.11 -29.42
N ALA A 174 -29.86 0.67 -30.43
CA ALA A 174 -28.61 -0.04 -30.22
C ALA A 174 -27.55 0.84 -29.53
N GLU A 175 -27.43 2.11 -29.92
CA GLU A 175 -26.53 3.07 -29.27
C GLU A 175 -26.90 3.34 -27.81
N LEU A 176 -28.20 3.45 -27.49
CA LEU A 176 -28.65 3.66 -26.10
C LEU A 176 -28.48 2.40 -25.24
N SER A 177 -28.77 1.22 -25.79
CA SER A 177 -28.57 -0.04 -25.05
C SER A 177 -27.08 -0.32 -24.78
N ASP A 178 -26.18 0.00 -25.72
CA ASP A 178 -24.73 -0.08 -25.45
C ASP A 178 -24.29 0.94 -24.40
N ALA A 179 -24.86 2.15 -24.40
CA ALA A 179 -24.59 3.16 -23.38
C ALA A 179 -25.04 2.69 -21.99
N GLU A 180 -26.25 2.15 -21.86
CA GLU A 180 -26.76 1.58 -20.61
C GLU A 180 -25.85 0.46 -20.09
N ARG A 181 -25.43 -0.47 -20.97
CA ARG A 181 -24.53 -1.56 -20.60
C ARG A 181 -23.19 -1.05 -20.07
N ARG A 182 -22.58 -0.05 -20.73
CA ARG A 182 -21.31 0.55 -20.29
C ARG A 182 -21.46 1.27 -18.95
N LEU A 183 -22.57 1.97 -18.75
CA LEU A 183 -22.88 2.62 -17.47
C LEU A 183 -23.05 1.60 -16.35
N GLY A 184 -23.74 0.48 -16.61
CA GLY A 184 -23.88 -0.60 -15.64
C GLY A 184 -22.53 -1.18 -15.19
N ILE A 185 -21.57 -1.33 -16.11
CA ILE A 185 -20.21 -1.78 -15.78
C ILE A 185 -19.50 -0.73 -14.92
N ALA A 186 -19.55 0.55 -15.30
CA ALA A 186 -18.92 1.62 -14.53
C ALA A 186 -19.52 1.74 -13.11
N MET A 187 -20.83 1.57 -12.95
CA MET A 187 -21.49 1.55 -11.64
C MET A 187 -21.14 0.33 -10.80
N ALA A 188 -20.95 -0.83 -11.43
CA ALA A 188 -20.43 -2.00 -10.72
C ALA A 188 -19.00 -1.78 -10.20
N ASP A 189 -18.17 -1.01 -10.92
CA ASP A 189 -16.83 -0.63 -10.46
C ASP A 189 -16.87 0.33 -9.27
N VAL A 190 -17.71 1.37 -9.33
CA VAL A 190 -17.90 2.30 -8.20
C VAL A 190 -18.39 1.56 -6.96
N ALA A 191 -19.42 0.73 -7.09
CA ALA A 191 -19.94 -0.06 -5.97
C ALA A 191 -18.90 -1.03 -5.39
N ALA A 192 -18.04 -1.63 -6.23
CA ALA A 192 -16.95 -2.48 -5.75
C ALA A 192 -15.90 -1.69 -4.97
N MET A 193 -15.57 -0.46 -5.40
CA MET A 193 -14.66 0.43 -4.68
C MET A 193 -15.22 0.79 -3.30
N GLU A 194 -16.49 1.16 -3.21
CA GLU A 194 -17.16 1.46 -1.93
C GLU A 194 -17.15 0.28 -0.94
N GLN A 195 -17.39 -0.93 -1.45
CA GLN A 195 -17.37 -2.16 -0.64
C GLN A 195 -16.01 -2.43 -0.01
N ILE A 196 -14.91 -2.03 -0.65
CA ILE A 196 -13.55 -2.21 -0.13
C ILE A 196 -13.10 -1.00 0.71
N ALA A 197 -13.55 0.20 0.37
CA ALA A 197 -13.15 1.43 1.05
C ALA A 197 -13.44 1.41 2.56
N GLU A 198 -14.60 0.91 2.97
CA GLU A 198 -14.97 0.87 4.39
C GLU A 198 -14.13 -0.13 5.22
N PRO A 199 -13.97 -1.41 4.81
CA PRO A 199 -13.01 -2.31 5.44
C PRO A 199 -11.57 -1.76 5.48
N LEU A 200 -11.11 -1.11 4.40
CA LEU A 200 -9.77 -0.55 4.33
C LEU A 200 -9.59 0.61 5.33
N ASN A 201 -10.55 1.53 5.39
CA ASN A 201 -10.52 2.62 6.36
C ASN A 201 -10.50 2.09 7.81
N ARG A 202 -11.31 1.08 8.12
CA ARG A 202 -11.30 0.45 9.46
C ARG A 202 -9.93 -0.14 9.81
N GLN A 203 -9.25 -0.80 8.86
CA GLN A 203 -7.90 -1.31 9.12
C GLN A 203 -6.87 -0.20 9.35
N TYR A 204 -6.98 0.93 8.65
CA TYR A 204 -6.17 2.10 8.96
C TYR A 204 -6.44 2.61 10.37
N GLU A 205 -7.71 2.78 10.76
CA GLU A 205 -8.10 3.23 12.11
C GLU A 205 -7.54 2.32 13.21
N GLU A 206 -7.66 1.01 13.04
CA GLU A 206 -7.15 0.03 14.00
C GLU A 206 -5.63 0.08 14.17
N LEU A 207 -4.88 0.29 13.08
CA LEU A 207 -3.41 0.40 13.11
C LEU A 207 -2.93 1.75 13.65
N LEU A 208 -3.73 2.81 13.49
CA LEU A 208 -3.41 4.15 13.92
C LEU A 208 -3.89 4.46 15.34
N ASP A 209 -4.74 3.61 15.94
CA ASP A 209 -5.19 3.75 17.32
C ASP A 209 -4.01 3.60 18.30
N PRO A 210 -3.66 4.66 19.08
CA PRO A 210 -2.60 4.60 20.09
C PRO A 210 -2.82 3.55 21.18
N ARG A 211 -4.04 3.03 21.33
CA ARG A 211 -4.38 1.96 22.29
C ARG A 211 -3.95 0.59 21.79
N ALA A 212 -3.85 0.38 20.48
CA ALA A 212 -3.42 -0.88 19.87
C ALA A 212 -1.94 -1.21 20.18
N GLU A 213 -1.09 -0.18 20.36
CA GLU A 213 0.34 -0.33 20.69
C GLU A 213 0.59 -0.90 22.11
N ARG A 214 -0.36 -0.72 23.04
CA ARG A 214 -0.17 -1.13 24.46
C ARG A 214 -0.27 -2.64 24.66
N VAL A 215 -0.96 -3.35 23.78
CA VAL A 215 -1.15 -4.81 23.88
C VAL A 215 0.09 -5.55 23.38
N THR A 216 0.81 -5.01 22.39
CA THR A 216 2.01 -5.65 21.83
C THR A 216 3.26 -5.39 22.67
N ALA A 217 3.39 -4.21 23.30
CA ALA A 217 4.51 -3.90 24.19
C ALA A 217 4.54 -4.75 25.48
N GLY A 218 3.38 -5.23 25.94
CA GLY A 218 3.27 -6.08 27.15
C GLY A 218 3.60 -7.56 26.94
N ALA A 219 3.70 -8.03 25.69
CA ALA A 219 3.94 -9.45 25.39
C ALA A 219 5.44 -9.82 25.23
N GLY A 220 6.34 -8.82 25.18
CA GLY A 220 7.78 -9.02 24.99
C GLY A 220 8.62 -9.09 26.27
N THR A 221 8.00 -9.15 27.45
CA THR A 221 8.69 -9.28 28.75
C THR A 221 8.14 -10.45 29.55
N ARG A 222 8.42 -11.67 29.09
CA ARG A 222 8.48 -12.87 29.94
C ARG A 222 9.58 -13.78 29.46
#